data_AF-A0A7S3N4E1-F1
#
_entry.id   AF-A0A7S3N4E1-F1
#
_cell.length_a   1.000
_cell.length_b   1.000
_cell.length_c   1.000
_cell.angle_alpha   90.00
_cell.angle_beta   90.00
_cell.angle_gamma   90.00
#
_symmetry.space_group_name_H-M   'P 1'
#
loop_
_entity.id
_entity.type
_entity.pdbx_description
1 polymer ?
#
loop_
_entity_poly.entity_id
_entity_poly.type
_entity_poly.pdbx_seq_one_letter_code
_entity_poly.pdbx_strand_id
1 'polypeptide(L)'
;FVLSMSIGSYQHLKFKGKVYAVGENLILRESSGKYLVCKLIEIIPTGGIANYEEWPSIKVQWYYHWNDLDISSLGIKDSDRIYLADNELFYSDHTDIVYIGSIYDKCDVYTIEDYDSC
;
A
#
# COMPACT_ATOMS: atom_id res chain seq x y z
N PHE A 1 1.47 36.00 14.44
CA PHE A 1 0.69 35.10 13.57
C PHE A 1 -0.02 34.10 14.46
N VAL A 2 -1.35 34.12 14.48
CA VAL A 2 -2.17 33.14 15.20
C VAL A 2 -2.51 32.05 14.20
N LEU A 3 -2.00 30.84 14.42
CA LEU A 3 -2.40 29.67 13.65
C LEU A 3 -3.39 28.87 14.50
N SER A 4 -4.68 29.17 14.34
CA SER A 4 -5.70 28.15 14.51
C SER A 4 -5.81 27.40 13.19
N MET A 5 -5.25 26.19 13.10
CA MET A 5 -5.45 25.30 11.96
C MET A 5 -6.12 24.02 12.45
N SER A 6 -7.38 23.82 12.10
CA SER A 6 -7.82 22.46 11.77
C SER A 6 -7.17 22.13 10.42
N ILE A 7 -6.10 21.36 10.44
CA ILE A 7 -5.34 20.97 9.24
C ILE A 7 -6.24 20.06 8.40
N GLY A 8 -6.59 20.48 7.18
CA GLY A 8 -7.26 19.60 6.22
C GLY A 8 -6.29 18.51 5.75
N SER A 9 -6.76 17.26 5.68
CA SER A 9 -5.98 16.14 5.16
C SER A 9 -5.85 16.23 3.64
N TYR A 10 -4.64 16.02 3.12
CA TYR A 10 -4.38 15.97 1.68
C TYR A 10 -5.08 14.76 1.07
N GLN A 11 -5.84 14.98 -0.01
CA GLN A 11 -6.59 13.92 -0.70
C GLN A 11 -5.89 13.40 -1.95
N HIS A 12 -4.98 14.19 -2.53
CA HIS A 12 -4.31 13.88 -3.79
C HIS A 12 -2.82 14.21 -3.72
N LEU A 13 -2.00 13.38 -4.35
CA LEU A 13 -0.56 13.53 -4.50
C LEU A 13 -0.21 13.46 -5.99
N LYS A 14 0.58 14.41 -6.51
CA LYS A 14 1.15 14.32 -7.86
C LYS A 14 2.61 13.90 -7.77
N PHE A 15 2.95 12.74 -8.32
CA PHE A 15 4.32 12.21 -8.32
C PHE A 15 4.67 11.60 -9.68
N LYS A 16 5.87 11.91 -10.21
CA LYS A 16 6.33 11.49 -11.55
C LYS A 16 5.28 11.70 -12.66
N GLY A 17 4.56 12.82 -12.59
CA GLY A 17 3.53 13.19 -13.58
C GLY A 17 2.16 12.51 -13.41
N LYS A 18 2.03 11.51 -12.53
CA LYS A 18 0.77 10.83 -12.22
C LYS A 18 0.13 11.40 -10.94
N VAL A 19 -1.19 11.39 -10.87
CA VAL A 19 -1.96 11.80 -9.68
C VAL A 19 -2.46 10.55 -8.98
N TYR A 20 -2.23 10.48 -7.67
CA TYR A 20 -2.67 9.40 -6.77
C TYR A 20 -3.65 9.99 -5.75
N ALA A 21 -4.69 9.25 -5.43
CA ALA A 21 -5.71 9.66 -4.47
C ALA A 21 -5.72 8.76 -3.24
N VAL A 22 -6.05 9.32 -2.07
CA VAL A 22 -6.29 8.53 -0.87
C VAL A 22 -7.41 7.51 -1.14
N GLY A 23 -7.17 6.27 -0.72
CA GLY A 23 -8.03 5.12 -0.98
C GLY A 23 -7.65 4.29 -2.21
N GLU A 24 -6.79 4.79 -3.10
CA GLU A 24 -6.31 4.01 -4.25
C GLU A 24 -5.28 2.94 -3.84
N ASN A 25 -5.22 1.87 -4.62
CA ASN A 25 -4.21 0.83 -4.48
C ASN A 25 -2.98 1.16 -5.34
N LEU A 26 -1.81 0.99 -4.75
CA LEU A 26 -0.52 1.33 -5.30
C LEU A 26 0.39 0.11 -5.33
N ILE A 27 1.28 0.09 -6.31
CA ILE A 27 2.45 -0.77 -6.34
C ILE A 27 3.63 0.03 -5.82
N LEU A 28 4.27 -0.47 -4.78
CA LEU A 28 5.52 0.04 -4.26
C LEU A 28 6.67 -0.87 -4.68
N ARG A 29 7.86 -0.30 -4.88
CA ARG A 29 9.08 -1.04 -5.18
C ARG A 29 10.11 -0.85 -4.07
N GLU A 30 10.53 -1.95 -3.47
CA GLU A 30 11.61 -1.96 -2.50
C GLU A 30 12.99 -1.82 -3.16
N SER A 31 13.99 -1.45 -2.37
CA SER A 31 15.40 -1.45 -2.80
C SER A 31 15.89 -2.84 -3.23
N SER A 32 15.30 -3.91 -2.69
CA SER A 32 15.54 -5.30 -3.09
C SER A 32 15.10 -5.60 -4.53
N GLY A 33 14.28 -4.72 -5.12
CA GLY A 33 13.62 -4.93 -6.40
C GLY A 33 12.25 -5.60 -6.30
N LYS A 34 11.85 -6.06 -5.11
CA LYS A 34 10.53 -6.65 -4.85
C LYS A 34 9.42 -5.59 -5.02
N TYR A 35 8.30 -6.03 -5.61
CA TYR A 35 7.08 -5.23 -5.69
C TYR A 35 6.13 -5.62 -4.56
N LEU A 36 5.51 -4.62 -3.96
CA LEU A 36 4.54 -4.75 -2.88
C LEU A 36 3.26 -4.01 -3.26
N VAL A 37 2.12 -4.49 -2.76
CA VAL A 37 0.82 -3.88 -3.03
C VAL A 37 0.27 -3.28 -1.74
N CYS A 38 -0.24 -2.06 -1.81
CA CYS A 38 -0.79 -1.37 -0.65
C CYS A 38 -1.94 -0.45 -1.02
N LYS A 39 -2.77 -0.11 -0.04
CA LYS A 39 -3.75 0.97 -0.15
C LYS A 39 -3.19 2.27 0.43
N LEU A 40 -3.31 3.38 -0.30
CA LEU A 40 -2.94 4.70 0.20
C LEU A 40 -3.94 5.17 1.24
N ILE A 41 -3.50 5.39 2.48
CA ILE A 41 -4.36 5.80 3.59
C ILE A 41 -4.23 7.29 3.89
N GLU A 42 -3.02 7.84 3.82
CA GLU A 42 -2.77 9.24 4.17
C GLU A 42 -1.57 9.78 3.40
N ILE A 43 -1.61 11.07 3.06
CA ILE A 43 -0.50 11.80 2.46
C ILE A 43 0.12 12.70 3.53
N ILE A 44 1.42 12.50 3.77
CA ILE A 44 2.19 13.18 4.82
C ILE A 44 3.24 14.06 4.13
N PRO A 45 3.00 15.38 3.95
CA PRO A 45 3.87 16.23 3.13
C PRO A 45 5.27 16.42 3.71
N THR A 46 5.42 16.36 5.03
CA THR A 46 6.68 16.53 5.77
C THR A 46 6.59 15.76 7.09
N GLY A 47 7.73 15.33 7.64
CA GLY A 47 7.82 14.77 9.00
C GLY A 47 7.38 13.32 9.13
N GLY A 48 7.13 12.62 8.02
CA GLY A 48 6.66 11.23 8.05
C GLY A 48 7.71 10.24 8.56
N ILE A 49 9.00 10.54 8.40
CA ILE A 49 10.10 9.67 8.83
C ILE A 49 11.14 10.49 9.58
N ALA A 50 11.46 10.06 10.82
CA ALA A 50 12.21 10.85 11.81
C ALA A 50 13.58 11.38 11.36
N ASN A 51 14.23 10.72 10.39
CA ASN A 51 15.55 11.14 9.88
C ASN A 51 15.48 12.01 8.61
N TYR A 52 14.27 12.26 8.08
CA TYR A 52 14.05 12.93 6.80
C TYR A 52 12.79 13.81 6.86
N GLU A 53 12.78 14.76 7.79
CA GLU A 53 11.61 15.60 8.09
C GLU A 53 11.10 16.40 6.89
N GLU A 54 11.94 16.71 5.91
CA GLU A 54 11.53 17.45 4.71
C GLU A 54 10.98 16.55 3.59
N TRP A 55 11.08 15.23 3.72
CA TRP A 55 10.74 14.32 2.63
C TRP A 55 9.26 13.89 2.70
N PRO A 56 8.48 14.12 1.63
CA PRO A 56 7.11 13.68 1.58
C PRO A 56 7.01 12.17 1.69
N SER A 57 6.08 11.72 2.51
CA SER A 57 5.81 10.34 2.83
C SER A 57 4.32 10.06 2.66
N ILE A 58 3.96 8.78 2.66
CA ILE A 58 2.57 8.32 2.65
C ILE A 58 2.39 7.26 3.72
N LYS A 59 1.24 7.25 4.35
CA LYS A 59 0.79 6.13 5.17
C LYS A 59 0.04 5.15 4.29
N VAL A 60 0.37 3.86 4.41
CA VAL A 60 -0.22 2.81 3.59
C VAL A 60 -0.72 1.65 4.43
N GLN A 61 -1.66 0.87 3.91
CA GLN A 61 -2.09 -0.43 4.43
C GLN A 61 -1.64 -1.53 3.48
N TRP A 62 -1.01 -2.58 3.98
CA TRP A 62 -0.36 -3.60 3.16
C TRP A 62 -1.28 -4.76 2.77
N TYR A 63 -1.22 -5.14 1.50
CA TYR A 63 -1.68 -6.45 1.04
C TYR A 63 -0.50 -7.40 0.98
N TYR A 64 -0.69 -8.65 1.44
CA TYR A 64 0.33 -9.67 1.40
C TYR A 64 0.06 -10.67 0.28
N HIS A 65 1.10 -11.02 -0.48
CA HIS A 65 1.04 -12.23 -1.29
C HIS A 65 1.12 -13.46 -0.38
N TRP A 66 0.51 -14.56 -0.79
CA TRP A 66 0.59 -15.82 -0.03
C TRP A 66 2.04 -16.28 0.18
N ASN A 67 2.94 -15.99 -0.77
CA ASN A 67 4.37 -16.29 -0.69
C ASN A 67 5.09 -15.54 0.45
N ASP A 68 4.49 -14.47 0.97
CA ASP A 68 5.02 -13.68 2.09
C ASP A 68 4.45 -14.13 3.44
N LEU A 69 3.44 -15.02 3.43
CA LEU A 69 2.79 -15.53 4.62
C LEU A 69 3.43 -16.84 5.07
N ASP A 70 3.51 -17.04 6.38
CA ASP A 70 3.74 -18.38 6.93
C ASP A 70 2.47 -19.21 6.82
N ILE A 71 2.21 -19.74 5.61
CA ILE A 71 1.00 -20.47 5.28
C ILE A 71 0.82 -21.71 6.16
N SER A 72 1.92 -22.28 6.64
CA SER A 72 1.90 -23.45 7.53
C SER A 72 1.27 -23.11 8.89
N SER A 73 1.54 -21.91 9.40
CA SER A 73 0.93 -21.39 10.63
C SER A 73 -0.57 -21.09 10.49
N LEU A 74 -1.04 -20.87 9.24
CA LEU A 74 -2.45 -20.64 8.92
C LEU A 74 -3.25 -21.95 8.76
N GLY A 75 -2.61 -23.11 8.96
CA GLY A 75 -3.25 -24.42 8.82
C GLY A 75 -3.51 -24.84 7.37
N ILE A 76 -2.94 -24.11 6.41
CA ILE A 76 -3.03 -24.44 4.98
C ILE A 76 -1.94 -25.48 4.67
N LYS A 77 -2.34 -26.60 4.08
CA LYS A 77 -1.40 -27.66 3.72
C LYS A 77 -0.62 -27.25 2.48
N ASP A 78 0.58 -27.78 2.32
CA ASP A 78 1.37 -27.56 1.10
C ASP A 78 0.64 -28.02 -0.18
N SER A 79 -0.20 -29.05 -0.07
CA SER A 79 -1.06 -29.51 -1.17
C SER A 79 -2.07 -28.47 -1.64
N ASP A 80 -2.49 -27.57 -0.76
CA ASP A 80 -3.56 -26.61 -1.02
C ASP A 80 -3.01 -25.34 -1.69
N ARG A 81 -1.68 -25.17 -1.74
CA ARG A 81 -1.02 -24.06 -2.45
C ARG A 81 -1.35 -24.04 -3.94
N ILE A 82 -1.74 -25.17 -4.53
CA ILE A 82 -2.13 -25.25 -5.95
C ILE A 82 -3.40 -24.44 -6.27
N TYR A 83 -4.17 -24.07 -5.25
CA TYR A 83 -5.39 -23.28 -5.38
C TYR A 83 -5.15 -21.78 -5.20
N LEU A 84 -3.94 -21.37 -4.84
CA LEU A 84 -3.58 -19.97 -4.64
C LEU A 84 -2.98 -19.40 -5.92
N ALA A 85 -3.56 -18.32 -6.42
CA ALA A 85 -3.06 -17.67 -7.63
C ALA A 85 -1.84 -16.79 -7.32
N ASP A 86 -0.96 -16.59 -8.32
CA ASP A 86 0.24 -15.74 -8.16
C ASP A 86 -0.10 -14.28 -7.84
N ASN A 87 -1.22 -13.78 -8.37
CA ASN A 87 -1.72 -12.43 -8.14
C ASN A 87 -2.72 -12.34 -6.98
N GLU A 88 -2.93 -13.42 -6.22
CA GLU A 88 -3.81 -13.42 -5.06
C GLU A 88 -3.16 -12.64 -3.90
N LEU A 89 -3.97 -11.79 -3.29
CA LEU A 89 -3.57 -10.85 -2.26
C LEU A 89 -4.46 -11.01 -1.04
N PHE A 90 -3.85 -10.94 0.13
CA PHE A 90 -4.51 -11.06 1.42
C PHE A 90 -4.51 -9.71 2.11
N TYR A 91 -5.70 -9.28 2.54
CA TYR A 91 -5.85 -8.06 3.33
C TYR A 91 -5.14 -8.19 4.70
N SER A 92 -4.61 -7.07 5.19
CA SER A 92 -4.04 -6.95 6.53
C SER A 92 -4.33 -5.57 7.11
N ASP A 93 -4.49 -5.47 8.43
CA ASP A 93 -4.55 -4.20 9.14
C ASP A 93 -3.16 -3.57 9.36
N HIS A 94 -2.10 -4.20 8.85
CA HIS A 94 -0.75 -3.68 8.96
C HIS A 94 -0.60 -2.38 8.17
N THR A 95 -0.16 -1.32 8.87
CA THR A 95 0.09 -0.01 8.27
C THR A 95 1.50 0.48 8.57
N ASP A 96 2.09 1.15 7.58
CA ASP A 96 3.41 1.77 7.70
C ASP A 96 3.44 3.15 7.04
N ILE A 97 4.46 3.94 7.39
CA ILE A 97 4.82 5.17 6.68
C ILE A 97 6.00 4.87 5.76
N VAL A 98 5.85 5.20 4.48
CA VAL A 98 6.85 4.97 3.45
C VAL A 98 7.11 6.22 2.64
N TYR A 99 8.28 6.32 2.02
CA TYR A 99 8.60 7.43 1.13
C TYR A 99 7.79 7.35 -0.16
N ILE A 100 7.39 8.52 -0.68
CA ILE A 100 6.75 8.60 -2.00
C ILE A 100 7.67 8.08 -3.12
N GLY A 101 9.00 8.09 -2.89
CA GLY A 101 10.00 7.59 -3.83
C GLY A 101 9.82 6.13 -4.18
N SER A 102 9.24 5.34 -3.26
CA SER A 102 8.95 3.92 -3.45
C SER A 102 7.75 3.66 -4.37
N ILE A 103 6.94 4.67 -4.66
CA ILE A 103 5.79 4.51 -5.57
C ILE A 103 6.30 4.16 -6.97
N TYR A 104 5.88 2.98 -7.43
CA TYR A 104 6.13 2.50 -8.78
C TYR A 104 4.97 2.83 -9.71
N ASP A 105 3.75 2.37 -9.38
CA ASP A 105 2.55 2.63 -10.17
C ASP A 105 1.25 2.46 -9.36
N LYS A 106 0.10 2.65 -10.01
CA LYS A 106 -1.22 2.23 -9.51
C LYS A 106 -1.49 0.77 -9.85
N CYS A 107 -2.44 0.17 -9.12
CA CYS A 107 -3.02 -1.11 -9.47
C CYS A 107 -4.50 -1.16 -9.07
N ASP A 108 -5.22 -2.09 -9.66
CA ASP A 108 -6.56 -2.45 -9.23
C ASP A 108 -6.49 -3.72 -8.37
N VAL A 109 -7.24 -3.73 -7.27
CA VAL A 109 -7.40 -4.89 -6.39
C VAL A 109 -8.89 -5.14 -6.30
N TYR A 110 -9.30 -6.35 -6.68
CA TYR A 110 -10.69 -6.78 -6.71
C TYR A 110 -10.91 -7.78 -5.59
N THR A 111 -12.08 -7.71 -4.93
CA THR A 111 -12.52 -8.85 -4.13
C THR A 111 -12.98 -9.98 -5.04
N ILE A 112 -13.20 -11.17 -4.48
CA ILE A 112 -13.75 -12.30 -5.25
C ILE A 112 -15.14 -11.92 -5.79
N GLU A 113 -15.96 -11.23 -5.00
CA GLU A 113 -17.27 -10.77 -5.42
C GLU A 113 -17.20 -9.77 -6.58
N ASP A 114 -16.23 -8.87 -6.56
CA ASP A 114 -15.99 -7.92 -7.66
C ASP A 114 -15.59 -8.64 -8.96
N TYR A 115 -14.77 -9.69 -8.83
CA TYR A 115 -14.30 -10.47 -9.98
C TYR A 115 -15.43 -11.33 -10.60
N ASP A 116 -16.23 -12.00 -9.77
CA ASP A 116 -17.31 -12.89 -10.21
C ASP A 116 -18.52 -12.13 -10.78
N SER A 117 -18.64 -10.84 -10.51
CA SER A 117 -19.75 -9.99 -10.97
C SER A 117 -19.49 -9.28 -12.32
N CYS A 118 -18.33 -9.54 -12.94
CA CYS A 118 -17.92 -8.99 -14.23
C CYS A 118 -18.37 -9.85 -15.44
#